data_AF-A0A966ZEH3-F1
#
_entry.id   AF-A0A966ZEH3-F1
#
_cell.length_a   1.000
_cell.length_b   1.000
_cell.length_c   1.000
_cell.angle_alpha   90.00
_cell.angle_beta   90.00
_cell.angle_gamma   90.00
#
_symmetry.space_group_name_H-M   'P 1'
#
loop_
_entity.id
_entity.type
_entity.pdbx_description
1 polymer ?
#
loop_
_entity_poly.entity_id
_entity_poly.type
_entity_poly.pdbx_seq_one_letter_code
_entity_poly.pdbx_strand_id
1 'polypeptide(L)' 'MANPFSTDEMATGYAKSRPPVHPLVLRRALTALGHTQPFPNALDVGCGSGVSTRALEGLAENTLGIDPAEA' A
#
# COMPACT_ATOMS: atom_id res chain seq x y z
N MET A 1 0.63 -19.23 -17.81
CA MET A 1 0.75 -17.86 -18.35
C MET A 1 1.64 -17.09 -17.39
N ALA A 2 2.65 -16.35 -17.86
CA ALA A 2 3.54 -15.59 -16.98
C ALA A 2 2.77 -14.42 -16.35
N ASN A 3 3.03 -14.14 -15.06
CA ASN A 3 2.46 -12.98 -14.39
C ASN A 3 3.14 -11.70 -14.94
N PRO A 4 2.39 -10.75 -15.53
CA PRO A 4 3.00 -9.53 -16.08
C PRO A 4 3.54 -8.57 -15.00
N PHE A 5 3.22 -8.80 -13.73
CA PHE A 5 3.65 -7.99 -12.58
C PHE A 5 4.88 -8.55 -11.86
N SER A 6 5.36 -9.74 -12.22
CA SER A 6 6.43 -10.43 -11.50
C SER A 6 7.83 -10.11 -12.05
N THR A 7 8.05 -8.92 -12.62
CA THR A 7 9.37 -8.48 -13.08
C THR A 7 9.88 -7.29 -12.28
N ASP A 8 11.19 -7.26 -12.05
CA ASP A 8 11.86 -6.18 -11.33
C ASP A 8 11.67 -4.82 -12.02
N GLU A 9 11.66 -4.80 -13.35
CA GLU A 9 11.41 -3.58 -14.12
C GLU A 9 10.00 -3.04 -13.90
N MET A 10 9.00 -3.93 -13.84
CA MET A 10 7.62 -3.53 -13.58
C MET A 10 7.48 -2.99 -12.15
N ALA A 11 8.04 -3.70 -11.15
CA ALA A 11 8.02 -3.26 -9.76
C ALA A 11 8.72 -1.91 -9.58
N THR A 12 9.90 -1.73 -10.17
CA THR A 12 10.68 -0.50 -10.10
C THR A 12 9.97 0.65 -10.84
N GLY A 13 9.47 0.39 -12.05
CA GLY A 13 8.77 1.38 -12.86
C GLY A 13 7.50 1.86 -12.17
N TYR A 14 6.75 0.93 -11.57
CA TYR A 14 5.56 1.23 -10.78
C TYR A 14 5.90 2.06 -9.54
N ALA A 15 6.89 1.65 -8.74
CA ALA A 15 7.31 2.36 -7.54
C ALA A 15 7.72 3.83 -7.81
N LYS A 16 8.34 4.09 -8.97
CA LYS A 16 8.80 5.43 -9.37
C LYS A 16 7.71 6.29 -9.99
N SER A 17 6.84 5.68 -10.81
CA SER A 17 5.92 6.43 -11.68
C SER A 17 4.51 6.55 -11.11
N ARG A 18 4.15 5.73 -10.11
CA ARG A 18 2.81 5.75 -9.51
C ARG A 18 2.58 7.09 -8.79
N PRO A 19 1.55 7.86 -9.14
CA PRO A 19 1.21 9.08 -8.41
C PRO A 19 0.89 8.76 -6.93
N PRO A 20 1.28 9.62 -5.98
CA PRO A 20 1.14 9.37 -4.54
C PRO A 20 -0.29 9.61 -4.05
N VAL A 21 -1.25 8.82 -4.56
CA VAL A 21 -2.68 8.97 -4.24
C VAL A 21 -3.10 8.24 -2.96
N HIS A 22 -2.35 7.23 -2.51
CA HIS A 22 -2.72 6.43 -1.34
C HIS A 22 -2.90 7.26 -0.06
N PRO A 23 -1.99 8.21 0.29
CA PRO A 23 -2.19 9.07 1.46
C PRO A 23 -3.46 9.92 1.37
N LEU A 24 -3.79 10.41 0.16
CA LEU A 24 -5.00 11.22 -0.06
C LEU A 24 -6.28 10.38 0.13
N VAL A 25 -6.30 9.17 -0.42
CA VAL A 25 -7.44 8.25 -0.30
C VAL A 25 -7.65 7.86 1.16
N LEU A 26 -6.59 7.44 1.85
CA LEU A 26 -6.64 7.03 3.26
C LEU A 26 -7.11 8.18 4.15
N ARG A 27 -6.56 9.39 3.96
CA ARG A 27 -7.02 10.58 4.71
C ARG A 27 -8.51 10.82 4.54
N ARG A 28 -9.04 10.74 3.30
CA ARG A 28 -10.47 10.94 3.03
C ARG A 28 -11.33 9.85 3.69
N ALA A 29 -10.90 8.60 3.60
CA ALA A 29 -11.59 7.47 4.21
C ALA A 29 -11.66 7.60 5.73
N LEU A 30 -10.52 7.87 6.40
CA LEU A 30 -10.46 8.01 7.85
C LEU A 30 -11.22 9.22 8.36
N THR A 31 -11.18 10.34 7.62
CA THR A 31 -12.01 11.52 7.93
C THR A 31 -13.49 11.16 7.89
N ALA A 32 -13.95 10.42 6.87
CA ALA A 32 -15.34 9.99 6.76
C ALA A 32 -15.74 9.00 7.87
N LEU A 33 -14.80 8.20 8.36
CA LEU A 33 -15.00 7.26 9.47
C LEU A 33 -14.92 7.93 10.85
N GLY A 34 -14.48 9.19 10.93
CA GLY A 34 -14.23 9.87 12.21
C GLY A 34 -13.12 9.24 13.05
N HIS A 35 -12.24 8.45 12.43
CA HIS A 35 -11.19 7.71 13.12
C HIS A 35 -9.91 8.56 13.21
N THR A 36 -9.38 8.70 14.43
CA THR A 36 -8.24 9.60 14.71
C THR A 36 -7.06 8.90 15.37
N GLN A 37 -7.22 7.67 15.82
CA GLN A 37 -6.16 6.90 16.46
C GLN A 37 -5.50 5.97 15.43
N PRO A 38 -4.27 5.49 15.67
CA PRO A 38 -3.71 4.41 14.88
C PRO A 38 -4.50 3.10 15.07
N PHE A 39 -4.62 2.31 14.02
CA PHE A 39 -5.12 0.95 14.12
C PHE A 39 -4.03 0.04 14.71
N PRO A 40 -4.38 -0.94 15.57
CA PRO A 40 -3.38 -1.89 16.06
C PRO A 40 -2.73 -2.70 14.93
N ASN A 41 -3.50 -3.03 13.89
CA ASN A 41 -3.04 -3.82 12.75
C ASN A 41 -3.67 -3.31 11.45
N ALA A 42 -2.87 -3.31 10.37
CA ALA A 42 -3.32 -3.10 9.01
C ALA A 42 -2.81 -4.20 8.08
N LEU A 43 -3.67 -4.63 7.16
CA LEU A 43 -3.33 -5.58 6.09
C LEU A 43 -3.46 -4.86 4.75
N ASP A 44 -2.36 -4.78 4.00
CA ASP A 44 -2.33 -4.25 2.64
C ASP A 44 -2.33 -5.41 1.62
N VAL A 45 -3.47 -5.60 0.96
CA VAL A 45 -3.66 -6.69 0.00
C VAL A 45 -3.37 -6.19 -1.42
N GLY A 46 -2.44 -6.85 -2.10
CA GLY A 46 -1.89 -6.36 -3.37
C GLY A 46 -0.86 -5.27 -3.14
N CYS A 47 0.01 -5.43 -2.13
CA CYS A 47 0.95 -4.40 -1.72
C CYS A 47 2.02 -4.09 -2.79
N GLY A 48 2.28 -5.03 -3.70
CA GLY A 48 3.28 -4.94 -4.76
C GLY A 48 4.60 -4.38 -4.25
N SER A 49 5.05 -3.29 -4.88
CA SER A 49 6.29 -2.57 -4.52
C SER A 49 6.20 -1.74 -3.22
N GLY A 50 5.16 -1.91 -2.40
CA GLY A 50 4.99 -1.30 -1.08
C GLY A 50 4.55 0.16 -1.06
N VAL A 51 4.16 0.74 -2.21
CA VAL A 51 3.77 2.17 -2.29
C VAL A 51 2.50 2.46 -1.49
N SER A 52 1.52 1.56 -1.52
CA SER A 52 0.31 1.63 -0.69
C SER A 52 0.63 1.36 0.78
N THR A 53 1.51 0.40 1.05
CA THR A 53 1.87 -0.02 2.41
C THR A 53 2.52 1.12 3.18
N ARG A 54 3.44 1.86 2.54
CA ARG A 54 4.07 3.06 3.14
C ARG A 54 3.06 4.13 3.52
N ALA A 55 1.93 4.22 2.82
CA ALA A 55 0.89 5.19 3.16
C ALA A 55 0.13 4.84 4.46
N LEU A 56 0.32 3.62 4.99
CA LEU A 56 -0.20 3.19 6.29
C LEU A 56 0.71 3.58 7.47
N GLU A 57 1.92 4.10 7.20
CA GLU A 57 2.83 4.58 8.24
C GLU A 57 2.14 5.65 9.10
N GLY A 58 2.15 5.45 10.42
CA GLY A 58 1.48 6.34 11.38
C GLY A 58 -0.05 6.20 11.43
N LEU A 59 -0.66 5.43 10.52
CA LEU A 59 -2.07 5.05 10.59
C LEU A 59 -2.27 3.71 11.28
N ALA A 60 -1.24 2.87 11.35
CA ALA A 60 -1.27 1.60 12.07
C ALA A 60 0.02 1.35 12.85
N GLU A 61 -0.09 0.60 13.96
CA GLU A 61 1.05 0.15 14.76
C GLU A 61 1.81 -0.99 14.06
N ASN A 62 1.06 -1.95 13.51
CA ASN A 62 1.60 -3.08 12.77
C ASN A 62 1.01 -3.11 11.36
N THR A 63 1.85 -3.32 10.35
CA THR A 63 1.42 -3.41 8.96
C THR A 63 1.97 -4.68 8.32
N LEU A 64 1.10 -5.46 7.69
CA LEU A 64 1.44 -6.63 6.90
C LEU A 64 1.02 -6.40 5.45
N GLY A 65 1.94 -6.61 4.51
CA GLY A 65 1.66 -6.60 3.08
C GLY A 65 1.60 -8.02 2.52
N ILE A 66 0.67 -8.28 1.61
CA ILE A 66 0.64 -9.52 0.82
C ILE A 66 0.47 -9.20 -0.66
N ASP A 67 1.21 -9.89 -1.52
CA ASP A 67 1.08 -9.80 -2.97
C ASP A 67 1.35 -11.18 -3.61
N PRO A 68 0.66 -11.57 -4.69
CA PRO A 68 0.98 -12.79 -5.43
C PRO A 68 2.27 -12.69 -6.25
N ALA A 69 2.78 -11.49 -6.53
CA ALA A 69 4.12 -11.32 -7.09
C ALA A 69 5.18 -11.57 -6.01
N GLU A 70 6.28 -12.22 -6.38
CA GLU A 70 7.42 -12.39 -5.49
C GLU A 70 8.05 -11.03 -5.14
N ALA A 71 8.70 -10.98 -3.97
CA ALA A 71 9.29 -9.79 -3.39
C ALA A 71 10.68 -9.47 -3.95
#